data_AF-A0A062TRW1-F1
#
_entry.id   AF-A0A062TRW1-F1
#
_cell.length_a   1.000
_cell.length_b   1.000
_cell.length_c   1.000
_cell.angle_alpha   90.00
_cell.angle_beta   90.00
_cell.angle_gamma   90.00
#
_symmetry.space_group_name_H-M   'P 1'
#
loop_
_entity.id
_entity.type
_entity.pdbx_description
1 polymer ?
#
loop_
_entity_poly.entity_id
_entity_poly.type
_entity_poly.pdbx_seq_one_letter_code
_entity_poly.pdbx_strand_id
1 'polypeptide(L)'
;MSEMSGFIEQGLEAARKALFSVRGDANLHLEPKTVTKSLRARVRGRLKAIEVIVRRLILLMALGLDVPACAMGQKRDSFGAVSGQSALPDGAEDVTQSFRALAPPEYRLRLIGARTPYVEDWKDAFAGQGAAHLVPSGPVPAAPLLAHIIALHRVLKKPEAAAKRVARQLQKLKQGGEPRPICPPAQSAFRLGPELGLVATSLPGFVSRALSDWPEPANTS
;
A
#
# COMPACT_ATOMS: atom_id res chain seq x y z
N MET A 1 1.50 -16.66 19.88
CA MET A 1 0.88 -15.49 19.22
C MET A 1 1.30 -14.15 19.84
N SER A 2 1.53 -14.05 21.16
CA SER A 2 1.87 -12.78 21.84
C SER A 2 3.19 -12.12 21.38
N GLU A 3 4.22 -12.91 21.07
CA GLU A 3 5.50 -12.37 20.56
C GLU A 3 5.35 -11.73 19.16
N MET A 4 4.52 -12.32 18.31
CA MET A 4 4.24 -11.80 16.97
C MET A 4 3.44 -10.50 17.03
N SER A 5 2.44 -10.41 17.91
CA SER A 5 1.69 -9.17 18.12
C SER A 5 2.59 -8.06 18.68
N GLY A 6 3.46 -8.39 19.64
CA GLY A 6 4.44 -7.44 20.17
C GLY A 6 5.41 -6.92 19.09
N PHE A 7 5.92 -7.81 18.23
CA PHE A 7 6.75 -7.43 17.09
C PHE A 7 6.01 -6.51 16.10
N ILE A 8 4.74 -6.82 15.78
CA ILE A 8 3.93 -6.01 14.88
C ILE A 8 3.69 -4.61 15.48
N GLU A 9 3.34 -4.52 16.75
CA GLU A 9 3.09 -3.25 17.43
C GLU A 9 4.34 -2.38 17.46
N GLN A 10 5.49 -2.96 17.84
CA GLN A 10 6.78 -2.28 17.81
C GLN A 10 7.14 -1.80 16.40
N GLY A 11 6.92 -2.65 15.38
CA GLY A 11 7.16 -2.30 13.98
C GLY A 11 6.27 -1.17 13.46
N LEU A 12 4.98 -1.15 13.84
CA LEU A 12 4.06 -0.08 13.49
C LEU A 12 4.42 1.24 14.18
N GLU A 13 4.86 1.19 15.44
CA GLU A 13 5.30 2.37 16.16
C GLU A 13 6.62 2.93 15.60
N ALA A 14 7.57 2.06 15.26
CA ALA A 14 8.78 2.44 14.53
C ALA A 14 8.46 3.10 13.17
N ALA A 15 7.48 2.58 12.43
CA ALA A 15 7.03 3.16 11.17
C ALA A 15 6.37 4.54 11.36
N ARG A 16 5.59 4.74 12.43
CA ARG A 16 5.01 6.05 12.79
C ARG A 16 6.10 7.08 13.09
N LYS A 17 7.07 6.72 13.94
CA LYS A 17 8.22 7.58 14.27
C LYS A 17 9.02 7.96 13.02
N ALA A 18 9.29 6.98 12.15
CA ALA A 18 9.99 7.22 10.89
C ALA A 18 9.22 8.15 9.94
N LEU A 19 7.89 8.01 9.87
CA LEU A 19 7.04 8.90 9.06
C LEU A 19 7.07 10.34 9.58
N PHE A 20 7.01 10.54 10.89
CA PHE A 20 7.12 11.87 11.51
C PHE A 20 8.51 12.49 11.31
N SER A 21 9.58 11.71 11.45
CA SER A 21 10.94 12.17 11.12
C SER A 21 11.03 12.61 9.66
N VAL A 22 10.52 11.83 8.70
CA VAL A 22 10.54 12.23 7.28
C VAL A 22 9.75 13.53 7.03
N ARG A 23 8.63 13.75 7.73
CA ARG A 23 7.85 15.00 7.64
C ARG A 23 8.60 16.19 8.25
N GLY A 24 9.29 15.97 9.37
CA GLY A 24 10.12 16.96 10.06
C GLY A 24 11.35 17.35 9.24
N ASP A 25 12.20 16.38 8.90
CA ASP A 25 13.47 16.53 8.16
C ASP A 25 13.31 17.30 6.83
N ALA A 26 12.16 17.14 6.18
CA ALA A 26 11.87 17.74 4.89
C ALA A 26 11.11 19.07 4.98
N ASN A 27 10.89 19.60 6.19
CA ASN A 27 10.06 20.79 6.47
C ASN A 27 8.66 20.73 5.83
N LEU A 28 8.15 19.52 5.59
CA LEU A 28 6.84 19.29 4.96
C LEU A 28 5.69 19.62 5.91
N HIS A 29 5.98 19.80 7.20
CA HIS A 29 5.02 20.30 8.18
C HIS A 29 4.61 21.76 7.92
N LEU A 30 5.42 22.54 7.18
CA LEU A 30 5.08 23.91 6.75
C LEU A 30 4.19 23.95 5.50
N GLU A 31 3.76 22.79 5.00
CA GLU A 31 2.91 22.64 3.80
C GLU A 31 3.39 23.47 2.59
N PRO A 32 4.67 23.31 2.19
CA PRO A 32 5.22 24.06 1.07
C PRO A 32 4.49 23.71 -0.23
N LYS A 33 4.22 24.70 -1.08
CA LYS A 33 3.60 24.46 -2.41
C LYS A 33 4.54 23.67 -3.33
N THR A 34 5.85 23.94 -3.26
CA THR A 34 6.88 23.33 -4.12
C THR A 34 8.09 22.88 -3.30
N VAL A 35 8.81 21.87 -3.80
CA VAL A 35 10.05 21.33 -3.22
C VAL A 35 11.09 21.09 -4.30
N THR A 36 12.38 21.05 -3.92
CA THR A 36 13.46 20.72 -4.86
C THR A 36 13.37 19.26 -5.31
N LYS A 37 13.85 18.96 -6.53
CA LYS A 37 13.82 17.61 -7.11
C LYS A 37 14.60 16.59 -6.27
N SER A 38 15.78 16.98 -5.78
CA SER A 38 16.63 16.14 -4.92
C SER A 38 15.94 15.80 -3.61
N LEU A 39 15.32 16.79 -2.95
CA LEU A 39 14.54 16.58 -1.74
C LEU A 39 13.34 15.67 -2.01
N ARG A 40 12.59 15.92 -3.08
CA ARG A 40 11.45 15.07 -3.48
C ARG A 40 11.89 13.64 -3.74
N ALA A 41 12.98 13.41 -4.46
CA ALA A 41 13.48 12.06 -4.76
C ALA A 41 13.89 11.33 -3.47
N ARG A 42 14.62 12.01 -2.58
CA ARG A 42 15.04 11.47 -1.28
C ARG A 42 13.84 11.12 -0.39
N VAL A 43 12.90 12.05 -0.24
CA VAL A 43 11.68 11.85 0.57
C VAL A 43 10.82 10.74 -0.02
N ARG A 44 10.58 10.74 -1.34
CA ARG A 44 9.79 9.70 -2.01
C ARG A 44 10.41 8.31 -1.83
N GLY A 45 11.74 8.20 -1.89
CA GLY A 45 12.45 6.95 -1.62
C GLY A 45 12.21 6.45 -0.19
N ARG A 46 12.39 7.32 0.81
CA ARG A 46 12.13 6.98 2.23
C ARG A 46 10.66 6.61 2.47
N LEU A 47 9.72 7.38 1.92
CA LEU A 47 8.28 7.10 2.03
C LEU A 47 7.90 5.75 1.40
N LYS A 48 8.43 5.43 0.21
CA LYS A 48 8.20 4.12 -0.42
C LYS A 48 8.74 2.97 0.43
N ALA A 49 9.90 3.14 1.04
CA ALA A 49 10.46 2.12 1.92
C ALA A 49 9.59 1.91 3.18
N ILE A 50 9.13 2.99 3.82
CA ILE A 50 8.19 2.94 4.95
C ILE A 50 6.87 2.27 4.51
N GLU A 51 6.32 2.68 3.37
CA GLU A 51 5.08 2.10 2.81
C GLU A 51 5.18 0.60 2.62
N VAL A 52 6.28 0.09 2.05
CA VAL A 52 6.51 -1.34 1.85
C VAL A 52 6.52 -2.09 3.18
N ILE A 53 7.18 -1.54 4.21
CA ILE A 53 7.24 -2.17 5.54
C ILE A 53 5.87 -2.18 6.20
N VAL A 54 5.15 -1.06 6.17
CA VAL A 54 3.78 -0.97 6.71
C VAL A 54 2.85 -1.96 6.02
N ARG A 55 2.93 -2.11 4.69
CA ARG A 55 2.16 -3.13 3.95
C ARG A 55 2.46 -4.54 4.45
N ARG A 56 3.74 -4.89 4.66
CA ARG A 56 4.15 -6.22 5.14
C ARG A 56 3.70 -6.47 6.57
N LEU A 57 3.76 -5.48 7.45
CA LEU A 57 3.22 -5.57 8.81
C LEU A 57 1.71 -5.81 8.80
N ILE A 58 0.97 -5.06 7.97
CA ILE A 58 -0.48 -5.23 7.81
C ILE A 58 -0.82 -6.59 7.20
N LEU A 59 -0.01 -7.06 6.26
CA LEU A 59 -0.15 -8.39 5.67
C LEU A 59 0.05 -9.48 6.73
N LEU A 60 1.07 -9.35 7.57
CA LEU A 60 1.33 -10.28 8.67
C LEU A 60 0.19 -10.28 9.69
N MET A 61 -0.32 -9.09 10.06
CA MET A 61 -1.54 -8.97 10.88
C MET A 61 -2.72 -9.68 10.23
N ALA A 62 -2.92 -9.47 8.92
CA ALA A 62 -4.04 -10.03 8.18
C ALA A 62 -3.99 -11.56 8.10
N LEU A 63 -2.79 -12.14 8.00
CA LEU A 63 -2.59 -13.59 8.00
C LEU A 63 -2.86 -14.24 9.36
N GLY A 64 -2.70 -13.48 10.45
CA GLY A 64 -3.08 -13.92 11.80
C GLY A 64 -4.57 -13.75 12.13
N LEU A 65 -5.38 -13.21 11.21
CA LEU A 65 -6.83 -13.08 11.40
C LEU A 65 -7.57 -14.27 10.80
N ASP A 66 -8.29 -15.02 11.64
CA ASP A 66 -9.33 -15.94 11.18
C ASP A 66 -10.54 -15.14 10.71
N VAL A 67 -10.60 -14.86 9.40
CA VAL A 67 -11.79 -14.23 8.81
C VAL A 67 -12.77 -15.34 8.39
N PRO A 68 -13.94 -15.44 9.04
CA PRO A 68 -14.94 -16.42 8.65
C PRO A 68 -15.40 -16.13 7.22
N ALA A 69 -15.38 -17.17 6.37
CA ALA A 69 -15.74 -17.10 4.96
C ALA A 69 -17.14 -16.52 4.71
N CYS A 70 -18.03 -16.64 5.68
CA CYS A 70 -19.43 -16.19 5.58
C CYS A 70 -19.62 -14.66 5.56
N ALA A 71 -18.61 -13.84 5.92
CA ALA A 71 -18.74 -12.39 5.84
C ALA A 71 -18.67 -11.83 4.40
N MET A 72 -18.40 -12.69 3.43
CA MET A 72 -18.21 -12.32 2.01
C MET A 72 -19.52 -12.24 1.22
N GLY A 73 -20.64 -12.66 1.83
CA GLY A 73 -21.98 -12.64 1.22
C GLY A 73 -22.79 -11.37 1.46
N GLN A 74 -22.41 -10.49 2.40
CA GLN A 74 -23.05 -9.17 2.52
C GLN A 74 -22.47 -8.22 1.48
N LYS A 75 -22.83 -8.47 0.22
CA LYS A 75 -23.21 -7.38 -0.67
C LYS A 75 -24.08 -6.47 0.17
N ARG A 76 -23.68 -5.21 0.34
CA ARG A 76 -24.60 -4.20 0.88
C ARG A 76 -25.73 -4.10 -0.14
N ASP A 77 -26.74 -4.93 0.04
CA ASP A 77 -28.09 -4.68 -0.45
C ASP A 77 -28.64 -3.57 0.45
N SER A 78 -28.06 -2.39 0.29
CA SER A 78 -28.51 -1.13 0.86
C SER A 78 -27.97 0.02 0.00
N PHE A 79 -28.12 -0.15 -1.30
CA PHE A 79 -28.46 0.87 -2.30
C PHE A 79 -28.91 0.07 -3.51
N GLY A 80 -30.22 0.09 -3.77
CA GLY A 80 -30.89 -0.79 -4.72
C GLY A 80 -30.15 -0.91 -6.04
N ALA A 81 -29.99 -2.15 -6.50
CA ALA A 81 -29.77 -2.43 -7.90
C ALA A 81 -31.02 -1.94 -8.66
N VAL A 82 -31.02 -0.69 -9.09
CA VAL A 82 -31.82 -0.29 -10.25
C VAL A 82 -30.97 -0.63 -11.47
N SER A 83 -31.08 -1.88 -11.92
CA SER A 83 -30.95 -2.15 -13.34
C SER A 83 -32.14 -1.48 -14.00
N GLY A 84 -31.93 -0.23 -14.37
CA GLY A 84 -32.88 0.59 -15.08
C GLY A 84 -32.09 1.72 -15.67
N GLN A 85 -32.01 1.75 -17.00
CA GLN A 85 -31.84 2.99 -17.73
C GLN A 85 -32.93 3.96 -17.23
N SER A 86 -32.64 4.73 -16.19
CA SER A 86 -33.50 5.85 -15.83
C SER A 86 -33.06 6.97 -16.74
N ALA A 87 -33.88 7.26 -17.75
CA ALA A 87 -33.85 8.53 -18.44
C ALA A 87 -33.76 9.64 -17.36
N LEU A 88 -32.66 10.39 -17.38
CA LEU A 88 -32.58 11.63 -16.60
C LEU A 88 -33.62 12.60 -17.18
N PRO A 89 -34.34 13.38 -16.36
CA PRO A 89 -35.08 14.53 -16.86
C PRO A 89 -34.09 15.52 -17.48
N ASP A 90 -34.47 16.03 -18.64
CA ASP A 90 -33.73 16.97 -19.47
C ASP A 90 -33.27 18.18 -18.61
N GLY A 91 -31.96 18.29 -18.35
CA GLY A 91 -31.36 19.44 -17.65
C GLY A 91 -30.50 19.17 -16.40
N ALA A 92 -30.31 17.94 -15.93
CA ALA A 92 -29.42 17.65 -14.79
C ALA A 92 -28.05 17.11 -15.24
N GLU A 93 -27.02 17.97 -15.25
CA GLU A 93 -25.63 17.56 -15.46
C GLU A 93 -25.09 16.78 -14.26
N ASP A 94 -24.46 15.62 -14.49
CA ASP A 94 -23.80 14.83 -13.45
C ASP A 94 -22.46 15.47 -13.02
N VAL A 95 -22.56 16.42 -12.08
CA VAL A 95 -21.41 17.19 -11.55
C VAL A 95 -20.49 16.34 -10.65
N THR A 96 -20.84 15.09 -10.35
CA THR A 96 -20.09 14.21 -9.43
C THR A 96 -18.67 13.96 -9.93
N GLN A 97 -18.47 13.92 -11.25
CA GLN A 97 -17.14 13.79 -11.86
C GLN A 97 -16.33 15.08 -11.76
N SER A 98 -16.99 16.24 -11.89
CA SER A 98 -16.38 17.57 -11.76
C SER A 98 -15.87 17.81 -10.33
N PHE A 99 -16.62 17.38 -9.31
CA PHE A 99 -16.15 17.43 -7.91
C PHE A 99 -14.99 16.46 -7.64
N ARG A 100 -14.95 15.31 -8.31
CA ARG A 100 -13.80 14.38 -8.21
C ARG A 100 -12.53 14.96 -8.84
N ALA A 101 -12.65 15.75 -9.91
CA ALA A 101 -11.54 16.46 -10.52
C ALA A 101 -11.00 17.61 -9.65
N LEU A 102 -11.86 18.23 -8.83
CA LEU A 102 -11.51 19.29 -7.86
C LEU A 102 -11.00 18.75 -6.52
N ALA A 103 -11.16 17.45 -6.26
CA ALA A 103 -10.67 16.83 -5.04
C ALA A 103 -9.13 16.82 -5.02
N PRO A 104 -8.49 17.14 -3.87
CA PRO A 104 -7.04 17.08 -3.75
C PRO A 104 -6.55 15.66 -4.09
N PRO A 105 -5.31 15.53 -4.62
CA PRO A 105 -4.80 14.25 -5.10
C PRO A 105 -4.89 13.17 -4.01
N GLU A 106 -5.81 12.23 -4.15
CA GLU A 106 -5.98 11.13 -3.22
C GLU A 106 -4.90 10.07 -3.47
N TYR A 107 -3.90 10.00 -2.58
CA TYR A 107 -2.99 8.87 -2.62
C TYR A 107 -3.67 7.62 -2.05
N ARG A 108 -4.02 6.68 -2.94
CA ARG A 108 -4.61 5.40 -2.55
C ARG A 108 -3.52 4.35 -2.33
N LEU A 109 -3.25 4.05 -1.06
CA LEU A 109 -2.38 2.95 -0.67
C LEU A 109 -3.00 1.61 -1.07
N ARG A 110 -2.48 1.00 -2.14
CA ARG A 110 -2.76 -0.42 -2.45
C ARG A 110 -2.12 -1.27 -1.35
N LEU A 111 -2.85 -2.14 -0.67
CA LEU A 111 -2.28 -2.93 0.44
C LEU A 111 -1.70 -4.26 -0.02
N ILE A 112 -2.24 -4.82 -1.10
CA ILE A 112 -1.67 -5.94 -1.83
C ILE A 112 -0.88 -5.39 -3.02
N GLY A 113 0.29 -5.98 -3.29
CA GLY A 113 1.13 -5.62 -4.44
C GLY A 113 0.37 -5.74 -5.76
N ALA A 114 0.78 -4.99 -6.77
CA ALA A 114 0.28 -5.20 -8.12
C ALA A 114 0.75 -6.58 -8.61
N ARG A 115 -0.08 -7.27 -9.41
CA ARG A 115 0.40 -8.44 -10.16
C ARG A 115 1.53 -7.98 -11.07
N THR A 116 2.72 -8.49 -10.83
CA THR A 116 3.81 -8.39 -11.80
C THR A 116 3.73 -9.63 -12.68
N PRO A 117 3.60 -9.49 -14.00
CA PRO A 117 3.86 -10.63 -14.89
C PRO A 117 5.26 -11.17 -14.59
N TYR A 118 5.42 -12.47 -14.76
CA TYR A 118 6.57 -13.26 -14.37
C TYR A 118 7.93 -12.70 -14.87
N VAL A 119 8.99 -13.09 -14.16
CA VAL A 119 10.46 -12.84 -14.18
C VAL A 119 11.13 -12.17 -15.41
N GLU A 120 10.57 -12.18 -16.62
CA GLU A 120 11.14 -11.48 -17.78
C GLU A 120 11.38 -9.99 -17.50
N ASP A 121 10.41 -9.31 -16.89
CA ASP A 121 10.42 -7.86 -16.67
C ASP A 121 11.45 -7.41 -15.62
N TRP A 122 11.98 -8.35 -14.80
CA TRP A 122 13.03 -8.03 -13.84
C TRP A 122 14.37 -7.82 -14.52
N LYS A 123 14.67 -8.58 -15.57
CA LYS A 123 15.87 -8.35 -16.36
C LYS A 123 15.84 -6.95 -16.97
N ASP A 124 14.71 -6.51 -17.50
CA ASP A 124 14.57 -5.17 -18.08
C ASP A 124 14.54 -4.06 -17.02
N ALA A 125 13.95 -4.32 -15.86
CA ALA A 125 13.98 -3.41 -14.71
C ALA A 125 15.39 -3.23 -14.10
N PHE A 126 16.24 -4.28 -14.14
CA PHE A 126 17.64 -4.24 -13.70
C PHE A 126 18.63 -3.86 -14.82
N ALA A 127 18.29 -4.07 -16.09
CA ALA A 127 19.11 -3.74 -17.26
C ALA A 127 19.16 -2.24 -17.58
N GLY A 128 18.48 -1.40 -16.78
CA GLY A 128 18.51 0.05 -16.95
C GLY A 128 17.88 0.53 -18.27
N GLN A 129 17.06 -0.30 -18.92
CA GLN A 129 16.38 0.03 -20.17
C GLN A 129 15.16 0.95 -19.98
N GLY A 130 14.91 1.42 -18.77
CA GLY A 130 14.01 2.56 -18.56
C GLY A 130 14.65 3.81 -19.14
N ALA A 131 14.18 4.25 -20.30
CA ALA A 131 14.61 5.50 -20.93
C ALA A 131 14.76 6.60 -19.87
N ALA A 132 15.97 7.15 -19.74
CA ALA A 132 16.25 8.24 -18.83
C ALA A 132 15.51 9.49 -19.34
N HIS A 133 14.23 9.61 -18.97
CA HIS A 133 13.48 10.81 -19.26
C HIS A 133 14.13 11.97 -18.51
N LEU A 134 14.68 12.92 -19.28
CA LEU A 134 15.09 14.23 -18.80
C LEU A 134 13.85 14.94 -18.25
N VAL A 135 13.54 14.70 -16.98
CA VAL A 135 12.45 15.39 -16.29
C VAL A 135 12.87 16.85 -16.16
N PRO A 136 12.08 17.82 -16.67
CA PRO A 136 12.42 19.24 -16.69
C PRO A 136 12.82 19.71 -15.30
N SER A 137 13.90 20.50 -15.25
CA SER A 137 14.47 21.04 -14.03
C SER A 137 13.59 22.17 -13.52
N GLY A 138 12.95 21.98 -12.37
CA GLY A 138 12.11 23.01 -11.76
C GLY A 138 11.59 22.62 -10.37
N PRO A 139 11.02 23.59 -9.63
CA PRO A 139 10.31 23.33 -8.38
C PRO A 139 9.20 22.33 -8.63
N VAL A 140 9.21 21.22 -7.88
CA VAL A 140 8.26 20.13 -8.10
C VAL A 140 7.13 20.25 -7.08
N PRO A 141 5.85 20.05 -7.45
CA PRO A 141 4.74 20.13 -6.51
C PRO A 141 4.94 19.17 -5.33
N ALA A 142 4.75 19.68 -4.11
CA ALA A 142 4.85 18.90 -2.89
C ALA A 142 3.56 18.15 -2.54
N ALA A 143 2.41 18.57 -3.10
CA ALA A 143 1.10 17.99 -2.83
C ALA A 143 1.05 16.44 -2.93
N PRO A 144 1.69 15.78 -3.93
CA PRO A 144 1.71 14.31 -3.98
C PRO A 144 2.47 13.64 -2.82
N LEU A 145 3.49 14.31 -2.26
CA LEU A 145 4.22 13.81 -1.09
C LEU A 145 3.36 13.93 0.17
N LEU A 146 2.70 15.08 0.35
CA LEU A 146 1.79 15.31 1.48
C LEU A 146 0.61 14.33 1.44
N ALA A 147 0.02 14.10 0.27
CA ALA A 147 -1.03 13.11 0.08
C ALA A 147 -0.56 11.70 0.48
N HIS A 148 0.65 11.31 0.10
CA HIS A 148 1.22 10.02 0.48
C HIS A 148 1.44 9.93 2.00
N ILE A 149 1.98 10.97 2.63
CA ILE A 149 2.15 11.02 4.10
C ILE A 149 0.81 10.89 4.82
N ILE A 150 -0.21 11.64 4.37
CA ILE A 150 -1.57 11.58 4.93
C ILE A 150 -2.16 10.17 4.78
N ALA A 151 -2.00 9.55 3.63
CA ALA A 151 -2.49 8.19 3.39
C ALA A 151 -1.80 7.18 4.33
N LEU A 152 -0.47 7.24 4.47
CA LEU A 152 0.27 6.37 5.39
C LEU A 152 -0.16 6.59 6.83
N HIS A 153 -0.31 7.84 7.24
CA HIS A 153 -0.79 8.19 8.57
C HIS A 153 -2.20 7.64 8.83
N ARG A 154 -3.13 7.74 7.87
CA ARG A 154 -4.48 7.18 7.99
C ARG A 154 -4.47 5.66 8.20
N VAL A 155 -3.61 4.96 7.47
CA VAL A 155 -3.44 3.51 7.62
C VAL A 155 -2.83 3.17 8.98
N LEU A 156 -1.78 3.88 9.39
CA LEU A 156 -1.13 3.69 10.69
C LEU A 156 -2.03 4.07 11.88
N LYS A 157 -3.02 4.95 11.70
CA LYS A 157 -4.01 5.29 12.72
C LYS A 157 -5.02 4.16 12.98
N LYS A 158 -5.34 3.36 11.96
CA LYS A 158 -6.30 2.23 12.05
C LYS A 158 -5.73 0.98 11.34
N PRO A 159 -4.65 0.37 11.87
CA PRO A 159 -3.97 -0.74 11.21
C PRO A 159 -4.84 -1.99 11.12
N GLU A 160 -5.64 -2.28 12.15
CA GLU A 160 -6.57 -3.43 12.17
C GLU A 160 -7.62 -3.37 11.06
N ALA A 161 -8.19 -2.19 10.79
CA ALA A 161 -9.16 -2.02 9.73
C ALA A 161 -8.53 -2.23 8.34
N ALA A 162 -7.25 -1.89 8.19
CA ALA A 162 -6.48 -2.22 6.99
C ALA A 162 -6.22 -3.73 6.91
N ALA A 163 -5.82 -4.38 8.01
CA ALA A 163 -5.58 -5.81 8.09
C ALA A 163 -6.83 -6.63 7.75
N LYS A 164 -8.00 -6.28 8.30
CA LYS A 164 -9.29 -6.93 7.97
C LYS A 164 -9.62 -6.84 6.47
N ARG A 165 -9.33 -5.71 5.82
CA ARG A 165 -9.53 -5.56 4.36
C ARG A 165 -8.59 -6.47 3.57
N VAL A 166 -7.33 -6.54 3.98
CA VAL A 166 -6.34 -7.43 3.35
C VAL A 166 -6.72 -8.89 3.54
N ALA A 167 -7.13 -9.30 4.74
CA ALA A 167 -7.52 -10.67 5.04
C ALA A 167 -8.70 -11.13 4.16
N ARG A 168 -9.72 -10.29 3.99
CA ARG A 168 -10.83 -10.55 3.03
C ARG A 168 -10.33 -10.69 1.60
N GLN A 169 -9.39 -9.83 1.17
CA GLN A 169 -8.85 -9.90 -0.18
C GLN A 169 -8.01 -11.18 -0.39
N LEU A 170 -7.20 -11.58 0.60
CA LEU A 170 -6.47 -12.84 0.58
C LEU A 170 -7.41 -14.04 0.50
N GLN A 171 -8.52 -14.02 1.24
CA GLN A 171 -9.53 -15.07 1.17
C GLN A 171 -10.16 -15.19 -0.23
N LYS A 172 -10.43 -14.06 -0.90
CA LYS A 172 -10.87 -14.09 -2.32
C LYS A 172 -9.82 -14.71 -3.23
N LEU A 173 -8.55 -14.38 -3.03
CA LEU A 173 -7.45 -14.95 -3.82
C LEU A 173 -7.33 -16.46 -3.59
N LYS A 174 -7.42 -16.92 -2.33
CA LYS A 174 -7.44 -18.35 -2.00
C LYS A 174 -8.61 -19.08 -2.67
N GLN A 175 -9.83 -18.51 -2.61
CA GLN A 175 -11.02 -19.09 -3.26
C GLN A 175 -10.92 -19.10 -4.78
N GLY A 176 -10.24 -18.12 -5.37
CA GLY A 176 -9.99 -18.05 -6.81
C GLY A 176 -8.86 -18.95 -7.31
N GLY A 177 -8.21 -19.73 -6.44
CA GLY A 177 -7.07 -20.57 -6.81
C GLY A 177 -5.83 -19.79 -7.25
N GLU A 178 -5.70 -18.54 -6.81
CA GLU A 178 -4.62 -17.66 -7.24
C GLU A 178 -3.28 -18.05 -6.59
N PRO A 179 -2.15 -17.82 -7.28
CA PRO A 179 -0.84 -18.20 -6.79
C PRO A 179 -0.47 -17.48 -5.50
N ARG A 180 0.36 -18.16 -4.70
CA ARG A 180 0.83 -17.65 -3.41
C ARG A 180 1.54 -16.30 -3.57
N PRO A 181 1.18 -15.29 -2.76
CA PRO A 181 1.88 -14.00 -2.78
C PRO A 181 3.32 -14.15 -2.25
N ILE A 182 4.27 -13.52 -2.93
CA ILE A 182 5.70 -13.53 -2.55
C ILE A 182 6.07 -12.19 -1.90
N CYS A 183 6.82 -12.25 -0.80
CA CYS A 183 7.39 -11.08 -0.15
C CYS A 183 8.91 -11.03 -0.36
N PRO A 184 9.41 -10.27 -1.35
CA PRO A 184 10.85 -10.15 -1.57
C PRO A 184 11.53 -9.44 -0.39
N PRO A 185 12.85 -9.59 -0.21
CA PRO A 185 13.58 -8.84 0.82
C PRO A 185 13.41 -7.33 0.64
N ALA A 186 13.47 -6.57 1.75
CA ALA A 186 13.35 -5.11 1.69
C ALA A 186 14.60 -4.53 0.99
N GLN A 187 14.43 -3.94 -0.19
CA GLN A 187 15.51 -3.21 -0.84
C GLN A 187 15.84 -1.97 0.00
N SER A 188 17.13 -1.75 0.28
CA SER A 188 17.65 -0.57 1.00
C SER A 188 17.21 -0.39 2.47
N ALA A 189 17.07 -1.49 3.23
CA ALA A 189 16.78 -1.44 4.67
C ALA A 189 17.75 -0.54 5.48
N PHE A 190 19.00 -0.41 5.03
CA PHE A 190 20.02 0.47 5.63
C PHE A 190 19.70 1.97 5.59
N ARG A 191 18.76 2.41 4.75
CA ARG A 191 18.36 3.83 4.65
C ARG A 191 17.32 4.24 5.68
N LEU A 192 16.89 3.29 6.51
CA LEU A 192 15.87 3.46 7.54
C LEU A 192 16.54 3.58 8.91
N GLY A 193 15.80 4.10 9.90
CA GLY A 193 16.27 4.06 11.29
C GLY A 193 16.51 2.62 11.75
N PRO A 194 17.41 2.40 12.73
CA PRO A 194 17.89 1.06 13.11
C PRO A 194 16.75 0.10 13.46
N GLU A 195 15.79 0.55 14.27
CA GLU A 195 14.59 -0.22 14.65
C GLU A 195 13.79 -0.69 13.43
N LEU A 196 13.52 0.24 12.50
CA LEU A 196 12.73 -0.06 11.31
C LEU A 196 13.52 -0.92 10.31
N GLY A 197 14.85 -0.81 10.30
CA GLY A 197 15.74 -1.67 9.53
C GLY A 197 15.67 -3.13 9.99
N LEU A 198 15.74 -3.38 11.31
CA LEU A 198 15.62 -4.71 11.90
C LEU A 198 14.26 -5.36 11.62
N VAL A 199 13.18 -4.57 11.72
CA VAL A 199 11.83 -5.01 11.34
C VAL A 199 11.79 -5.34 9.84
N ALA A 200 12.36 -4.50 8.98
CA ALA A 200 12.37 -4.71 7.54
C ALA A 200 13.07 -6.00 7.10
N THR A 201 14.16 -6.38 7.78
CA THR A 201 14.95 -7.58 7.47
C THR A 201 14.31 -8.88 7.96
N SER A 202 13.57 -8.83 9.07
CA SER A 202 12.91 -10.02 9.66
C SER A 202 11.55 -10.34 9.02
N LEU A 203 10.85 -9.32 8.50
CA LEU A 203 9.51 -9.45 7.90
C LEU A 203 9.37 -10.52 6.80
N PRO A 204 10.29 -10.65 5.82
CA PRO A 204 10.15 -11.67 4.76
C PRO A 204 10.05 -13.10 5.31
N GLY A 205 10.84 -13.43 6.34
CA GLY A 205 10.80 -14.74 6.97
C GLY A 205 9.47 -15.02 7.67
N PHE A 206 8.96 -14.05 8.43
CA PHE A 206 7.66 -14.16 9.09
C PHE A 206 6.51 -14.32 8.10
N VAL A 207 6.49 -13.52 7.03
CA VAL A 207 5.43 -13.62 6.01
C VAL A 207 5.53 -14.93 5.23
N SER A 208 6.75 -15.38 4.88
CA SER A 208 6.94 -16.68 4.22
C SER A 208 6.41 -17.82 5.10
N ARG A 209 6.72 -17.81 6.40
CA ARG A 209 6.19 -18.81 7.33
C ARG A 209 4.67 -18.74 7.45
N ALA A 210 4.08 -17.55 7.55
CA ALA A 210 2.62 -17.38 7.66
C ALA A 210 1.85 -17.75 6.37
N LEU A 211 2.54 -17.82 5.24
CA LEU A 211 1.98 -18.23 3.95
C LEU A 211 2.28 -19.70 3.61
N SER A 212 2.85 -20.50 4.51
CA SER A 212 3.11 -21.93 4.27
C SER A 212 1.85 -22.69 3.88
N ASP A 213 0.71 -22.31 4.47
CA ASP A 213 -0.56 -23.01 4.34
C ASP A 213 -1.38 -22.52 3.13
N TRP A 214 -0.71 -21.90 2.15
CA TRP A 214 -1.38 -21.45 0.93
C TRP A 214 -1.68 -22.66 0.03
N PRO A 215 -2.93 -22.83 -0.45
CA PRO A 215 -3.26 -23.94 -1.33
C PRO A 215 -2.47 -23.85 -2.63
N GLU A 216 -1.82 -24.93 -3.05
CA GLU A 216 -1.16 -24.96 -4.36
C GLU A 216 -2.21 -24.81 -5.46
N PRO A 217 -1.94 -24.01 -6.51
CA PRO A 217 -2.86 -23.90 -7.64
C PRO A 217 -3.03 -25.29 -8.24
N ALA A 218 -4.28 -25.71 -8.47
CA ALA A 218 -4.55 -26.97 -9.14
C ALA A 218 -3.83 -26.96 -10.49
N ASN A 219 -2.83 -27.83 -10.66
CA ASN A 219 -2.13 -28.01 -11.92
C ASN A 219 -3.14 -28.50 -12.95
N THR A 220 -3.77 -27.59 -13.69
CA THR A 220 -4.42 -27.93 -14.96
C THR A 220 -3.30 -28.24 -15.95
N SER A 221 -2.94 -29.52 -15.98
CA SER A 221 -2.16 -30.16 -17.05
C SER A 221 -3.02 -30.31 -18.29
#